data_AF-A0A519LAN3-F1
#
_entry.id   AF-A0A519LAN3-F1
#
_cell.length_a   1.000
_cell.length_b   1.000
_cell.length_c   1.000
_cell.angle_alpha   90.00
_cell.angle_beta   90.00
_cell.angle_gamma   90.00
#
_symmetry.space_group_name_H-M   'P 1'
#
loop_
_entity.id
_entity.type
_entity.pdbx_description
1 polymer ?
#
loop_
_entity_poly.entity_id
_entity_poly.type
_entity_poly.pdbx_seq_one_letter_code
_entity_poly.pdbx_strand_id
1 'polypeptide(L)' 'KSFSSIINEPQGAIMSVGAGEQRPVVRNGQLAVATVMTVTMTCDHRVVDGATGARFLQAFKPLIEDPVTMLA' A
#
# COMPACT_ATOMS: atom_id res chain seq x y z
N LYS A 1 -3.19 11.72 -0.21
CA LYS A 1 -2.14 12.20 -1.14
C LYS A 1 -1.25 11.04 -1.60
N SER A 2 -0.81 11.00 -2.87
CA SER A 2 0.14 10.01 -3.41
C SER A 2 1.42 10.70 -3.88
N PHE A 3 2.55 10.01 -3.76
CA PHE A 3 3.84 10.41 -4.33
C PHE A 3 4.63 9.15 -4.69
N SER A 4 5.70 9.26 -5.47
CA SER A 4 6.53 8.13 -5.84
C SER A 4 7.98 8.39 -5.43
N SER A 5 8.48 7.56 -4.53
CA SER A 5 9.89 7.59 -4.11
C SER A 5 10.78 7.04 -5.23
N ILE A 6 12.03 7.51 -5.27
CA ILE A 6 13.08 6.92 -6.09
C ILE A 6 13.68 5.74 -5.32
N ILE A 7 13.91 4.64 -6.02
CA ILE A 7 14.52 3.43 -5.43
C ILE A 7 15.92 3.77 -4.94
N ASN A 8 16.24 3.32 -3.72
CA ASN A 8 17.60 3.39 -3.19
C ASN A 8 18.39 2.17 -3.66
N GLU A 9 19.27 2.34 -4.63
CA GLU A 9 20.15 1.25 -5.07
C GLU A 9 20.99 0.71 -3.89
N PRO A 10 21.19 -0.63 -3.77
CA PRO A 10 20.86 -1.69 -4.73
C PRO A 10 19.48 -2.38 -4.51
N GLN A 11 18.51 -1.72 -3.86
CA GLN A 11 17.19 -2.32 -3.60
C GLN A 11 16.37 -2.47 -4.90
N GLY A 12 15.48 -3.47 -4.96
CA GLY A 12 14.62 -3.71 -6.13
C GLY A 12 13.30 -2.92 -6.15
N ALA A 13 12.90 -2.35 -5.01
CA ALA A 13 11.69 -1.55 -4.88
C ALA A 13 11.76 -0.62 -3.66
N ILE A 14 10.92 0.42 -3.66
CA ILE A 14 10.69 1.30 -2.51
C ILE A 14 9.20 1.64 -2.41
N MET A 15 8.68 1.73 -1.18
CA MET A 15 7.29 2.13 -0.92
C MET A 15 7.23 3.56 -0.39
N SER A 16 6.23 4.29 -0.87
CA SER A 16 5.90 5.63 -0.39
C SER A 16 4.58 5.57 0.36
N VAL A 17 4.61 5.97 1.62
CA VAL A 17 3.42 5.98 2.49
C VAL A 17 2.92 7.42 2.60
N GLY A 18 1.77 7.69 1.98
CA GLY A 18 1.08 8.97 2.11
C GLY A 18 0.46 9.14 3.49
N ALA A 19 0.37 10.39 3.95
CA ALA A 19 -0.31 10.71 5.20
C ALA A 19 -1.77 10.19 5.21
N GLY A 20 -2.18 9.64 6.35
CA GLY A 20 -3.57 9.26 6.58
C GLY A 20 -4.46 10.49 6.69
N GLU A 21 -5.58 10.48 5.99
CA GLU A 21 -6.57 11.57 6.03
C GLU A 21 -7.99 11.00 6.09
N GLN A 22 -8.93 11.76 6.64
CA GLN A 22 -10.33 11.33 6.68
C GLN A 22 -10.92 11.31 5.28
N ARG A 23 -11.43 10.16 4.83
CA ARG A 23 -12.08 10.00 3.53
C ARG A 23 -13.40 9.25 3.68
N PRO A 24 -14.41 9.57 2.86
CA PRO A 24 -15.60 8.74 2.74
C PRO A 24 -15.23 7.37 2.14
N VAL A 25 -15.69 6.30 2.76
CA VAL A 25 -15.51 4.91 2.33
C VAL A 25 -16.82 4.15 2.42
N VAL A 26 -16.97 3.10 1.62
CA VAL A 26 -18.10 2.17 1.74
C VAL A 26 -17.67 0.98 2.60
N ARG A 27 -18.36 0.76 3.71
CA ARG A 27 -18.20 -0.43 4.57
C ARG A 27 -19.55 -1.13 4.70
N ASN A 28 -19.61 -2.41 4.35
CA ASN A 28 -20.84 -3.22 4.43
C ASN A 28 -22.05 -2.57 3.73
N GLY A 29 -21.82 -1.94 2.57
CA GLY A 29 -22.87 -1.26 1.80
C GLY A 29 -23.31 0.10 2.33
N GLN A 30 -22.70 0.60 3.41
CA GLN A 30 -23.01 1.91 3.99
C GLN A 30 -21.85 2.88 3.84
N LEU A 31 -22.16 4.17 3.68
CA LEU A 31 -21.18 5.24 3.69
C LEU A 31 -20.67 5.46 5.12
N ALA A 32 -19.36 5.45 5.29
CA ALA A 32 -18.67 5.73 6.54
C ALA A 32 -17.48 6.67 6.30
N VAL A 33 -16.97 7.27 7.36
CA VAL A 33 -15.71 8.04 7.32
C VAL A 33 -14.62 7.17 7.95
N ALA A 34 -13.46 7.10 7.29
CA ALA A 34 -12.30 6.39 7.81
C ALA A 34 -11.01 7.19 7.55
N THR A 35 -10.02 6.99 8.41
CA THR A 35 -8.64 7.39 8.11
C THR A 35 -8.09 6.48 7.03
N VAL A 36 -7.81 7.02 5.85
CA VAL A 36 -7.28 6.27 4.71
C VAL A 36 -5.92 6.84 4.33
N MET A 37 -4.95 5.94 4.14
CA MET A 37 -3.65 6.27 3.55
C MET A 37 -3.57 5.75 2.12
N THR A 38 -2.74 6.40 1.30
CA THR A 38 -2.41 5.90 -0.03
C THR A 38 -0.96 5.41 0.01
N VAL A 39 -0.74 4.18 -0.41
CA VAL A 39 0.59 3.58 -0.51
C VAL A 39 0.87 3.29 -1.98
N THR A 40 2.03 3.74 -2.44
CA THR A 40 2.54 3.51 -3.79
C THR A 40 3.86 2.77 -3.69
N MET A 41 4.21 2.02 -4.75
CA MET A 41 5.46 1.28 -4.80
C MET A 41 6.14 1.53 -6.14
N THR A 42 7.38 1.99 -6.08
CA THR A 42 8.27 2.09 -7.24
C THR A 42 9.10 0.82 -7.31
N CYS A 43 9.18 0.21 -8.48
CA CYS A 43 9.86 -1.08 -8.68
C CYS A 43 10.84 -1.00 -9.85
N ASP A 44 11.97 -1.70 -9.75
CA ASP A 44 12.82 -2.00 -10.88
C ASP A 44 12.22 -3.16 -11.68
N HIS A 45 11.69 -2.85 -12.85
CA HIS A 45 11.01 -3.83 -13.70
C HIS A 45 11.90 -4.92 -14.29
N ARG A 46 13.24 -4.80 -14.16
CA ARG A 46 14.16 -5.88 -14.50
C ARG A 46 14.05 -7.06 -13.54
N VAL A 47 13.60 -6.82 -12.31
CA VAL A 47 13.53 -7.82 -11.22
C VAL A 47 12.14 -8.00 -10.63
N VAL A 48 11.25 -6.99 -10.73
CA VAL A 48 9.86 -7.05 -10.24
C VAL A 48 8.89 -6.65 -11.35
N ASP A 49 8.06 -7.59 -11.80
CA ASP A 49 6.98 -7.28 -12.72
C ASP A 49 5.76 -6.63 -12.03
N GLY A 50 4.85 -6.07 -12.82
CA GLY A 50 3.66 -5.38 -12.30
C GLY A 50 2.71 -6.31 -11.53
N ALA A 51 2.62 -7.59 -11.90
CA ALA A 51 1.73 -8.55 -11.23
C ALA A 51 2.24 -8.88 -9.82
N THR A 52 3.54 -9.11 -9.69
CA THR A 52 4.23 -9.36 -8.43
C THR A 52 4.13 -8.13 -7.53
N GLY A 53 4.37 -6.94 -8.07
CA GLY A 53 4.22 -5.70 -7.32
C GLY A 53 2.79 -5.47 -6.81
N ALA A 54 1.79 -5.74 -7.65
CA ALA A 54 0.38 -5.65 -7.25
C ALA A 54 0.02 -6.66 -6.16
N ARG A 55 0.48 -7.92 -6.28
CA ARG A 55 0.26 -8.96 -5.26
C ARG A 55 0.90 -8.57 -3.93
N PHE A 56 2.10 -7.99 -3.95
CA PHE A 56 2.76 -7.51 -2.75
C PHE A 56 1.92 -6.44 -2.04
N LEU A 57 1.42 -5.42 -2.76
CA LEU A 57 0.58 -4.38 -2.18
C LEU A 57 -0.78 -4.91 -1.69
N GLN A 58 -1.35 -5.90 -2.39
CA GLN A 58 -2.56 -6.59 -1.94
C GLN A 58 -2.36 -7.37 -0.65
N ALA A 59 -1.19 -8.01 -0.46
CA ALA A 59 -0.84 -8.68 0.78
C ALA A 59 -0.52 -7.69 1.91
N PHE A 60 0.15 -6.57 1.59
CA PHE A 60 0.49 -5.53 2.55
C PHE A 60 -0.76 -4.89 3.20
N LYS A 61 -1.79 -4.59 2.40
CA LYS A 61 -2.99 -3.89 2.85
C LYS A 61 -3.68 -4.53 4.07
N PRO A 62 -4.10 -5.80 4.06
CA PRO A 62 -4.79 -6.42 5.19
C PRO A 62 -3.91 -6.51 6.43
N LEU A 63 -2.58 -6.68 6.27
CA LEU A 63 -1.67 -6.72 7.41
C LEU A 63 -1.59 -5.37 8.14
N ILE A 64 -1.80 -4.25 7.43
CA ILE A 64 -1.84 -2.93 8.06
C ILE A 64 -3.25 -2.56 8.54
N GLU A 65 -4.28 -3.01 7.83
CA GLU A 65 -5.68 -2.80 8.25
C GLU A 65 -6.05 -3.64 9.49
N ASP A 66 -5.45 -4.81 9.66
CA ASP A 66 -5.56 -5.67 10.84
C ASP A 66 -4.19 -6.30 11.20
N PRO A 67 -3.34 -5.61 11.98
CA PRO A 67 -2.00 -6.07 12.34
C PRO A 67 -1.92 -7.38 13.12
N VAL A 68 -3.03 -7.82 13.74
CA VAL A 68 -3.05 -9.11 14.46
C VAL A 68 -2.85 -10.27 13.49
N THR A 69 -3.22 -10.11 12.22
CA THR A 69 -3.01 -11.10 11.17
C THR A 69 -1.52 -11.39 10.89
N MET A 70 -0.59 -10.51 11.31
CA MET A 70 0.86 -10.75 11.19
C MET A 70 1.40 -11.75 12.23
N LEU A 71 0.66 -12.02 13.31
CA LEU A 71 1.12 -12.85 14.44
C LEU A 71 0.64 -14.30 14.38
N ALA A 72 -0.24 -14.62 13.44
CA ALA A 72 -0.90 -15.92 13.30
C ALA A 72 -0.12 -16.90 12.42
#